data_AF-X1LY36-F1
#
_entry.id   AF-X1LY36-F1
#
_cell.length_a   1.000
_cell.length_b   1.000
_cell.length_c   1.000
_cell.angle_alpha   90.00
_cell.angle_beta   90.00
_cell.angle_gamma   90.00
#
_symmetry.space_group_name_H-M   'P 1'
#
loop_
_entity.id
_entity.type
_entity.pdbx_description
1 polymer ?
#
loop_
_entity_poly.entity_id
_entity_poly.type
_entity_poly.pdbx_seq_one_letter_code
_entity_poly.pdbx_strand_id
1 'polypeptide(L)' 'MVQKQKEISRVKLNDTSDLVATIVSDEKLDLRVFLHTDNYTGPTKRGVRFYLWDGIWDEFKKLVEKVDKKVKELE' A
#
# COMPACT_ATOMS: atom_id res chain seq x y z
N MET A 1 -4.19 10.23 20.90
CA MET A 1 -4.32 11.12 19.72
C MET A 1 -4.62 10.25 18.51
N VAL A 2 -5.71 10.53 17.78
CA VAL A 2 -6.06 9.79 16.55
C VAL A 2 -5.15 10.30 15.44
N GLN A 3 -4.34 9.43 14.84
CA GLN A 3 -3.54 9.80 13.67
C GLN A 3 -4.47 10.11 12.50
N LYS A 4 -4.30 11.27 11.86
CA LYS A 4 -5.04 11.64 10.65
C LYS A 4 -4.67 10.68 9.53
N GLN A 5 -5.65 10.00 8.95
CA GLN A 5 -5.45 9.04 7.86
C GLN A 5 -6.23 9.50 6.64
N LYS A 6 -5.60 9.45 5.47
CA LYS A 6 -6.21 9.78 4.19
C LYS A 6 -5.94 8.66 3.20
N GLU A 7 -6.97 7.87 2.87
CA GLU A 7 -6.90 6.90 1.78
C GLU A 7 -6.66 7.65 0.46
N ILE A 8 -5.71 7.17 -0.33
CA ILE A 8 -5.34 7.72 -1.64
C ILE A 8 -5.96 6.89 -2.75
N SER A 9 -5.84 5.56 -2.64
CA SER A 9 -6.25 4.61 -3.67
C SER A 9 -6.38 3.22 -3.08
N ARG A 10 -7.10 2.36 -3.81
CA ARG A 10 -7.41 0.98 -3.45
C ARG A 10 -7.42 0.12 -4.70
N VAL A 11 -6.84 -1.07 -4.60
CA VAL A 11 -6.85 -2.10 -5.65
C VAL A 11 -7.41 -3.38 -5.07
N LYS A 12 -8.44 -3.95 -5.72
CA LYS A 12 -8.99 -5.24 -5.34
C LYS A 12 -7.98 -6.34 -5.62
N LEU A 13 -7.64 -7.14 -4.60
CA LEU A 13 -6.77 -8.30 -4.76
C LEU A 13 -7.60 -9.57 -5.02
N ASN A 14 -8.71 -9.72 -4.28
CA ASN A 14 -9.69 -10.78 -4.43
C ASN A 14 -11.02 -10.36 -3.77
N ASP A 15 -11.99 -11.26 -3.67
CA ASP A 15 -13.32 -10.94 -3.14
C ASP A 15 -13.34 -10.55 -1.66
N THR A 16 -12.28 -10.83 -0.90
CA THR A 16 -12.22 -10.61 0.55
C THR A 16 -11.10 -9.67 0.98
N SER A 17 -10.32 -9.14 0.02
CA SER A 17 -9.19 -8.29 0.32
C SER A 17 -8.84 -7.28 -0.76
N ASP A 18 -8.37 -6.13 -0.30
CA ASP A 18 -7.86 -5.03 -1.11
C ASP A 18 -6.45 -4.65 -0.67
N LEU A 19 -5.63 -4.13 -1.59
CA LEU A 19 -4.45 -3.36 -1.25
C LEU A 19 -4.83 -1.87 -1.18
N VAL A 20 -4.63 -1.25 -0.03
CA VAL A 20 -5.01 0.14 0.24
C VAL A 20 -3.77 0.99 0.45
N ALA A 21 -3.72 2.14 -0.23
CA ALA A 21 -2.70 3.17 -0.06
C ALA A 21 -3.23 4.32 0.80
N THR A 22 -2.56 4.65 1.90
CA THR A 22 -3.02 5.68 2.86
C THR A 22 -1.88 6.60 3.28
N ILE A 23 -2.12 7.92 3.29
CA ILE A 23 -1.24 8.88 3.97
C ILE A 23 -1.61 8.95 5.44
N VAL A 24 -0.62 8.79 6.31
CA VAL A 24 -0.78 8.84 7.77
C VAL A 24 -0.02 10.04 8.32
N SER A 25 -0.75 10.92 9.00
CA SER A 25 -0.26 12.16 9.62
C SER A 25 0.50 13.08 8.65
N ASP A 26 0.14 13.06 7.37
CA ASP A 26 0.80 13.83 6.29
C ASP A 26 2.32 13.53 6.16
N GLU A 27 2.75 12.39 6.70
CA GLU A 27 4.15 12.07 6.99
C GLU A 27 4.59 10.70 6.47
N LYS A 28 3.65 9.76 6.36
CA LYS A 28 3.94 8.35 6.05
C LYS A 28 3.00 7.86 4.98
N LEU A 29 3.50 7.04 4.07
CA LEU A 29 2.69 6.30 3.12
C LEU A 29 2.61 4.84 3.57
N ASP A 30 1.41 4.34 3.82
CA ASP A 30 1.13 2.95 4.16
C ASP A 30 0.49 2.25 2.96
N LEU A 31 1.10 1.17 2.48
CA LEU A 31 0.52 0.26 1.49
C LEU A 31 0.20 -1.05 2.21
N ARG A 32 -1.08 -1.33 2.45
CA ARG A 32 -1.50 -2.39 3.37
C ARG A 32 -2.68 -3.18 2.84
N VAL A 33 -2.65 -4.49 3.05
CA VAL A 33 -3.79 -5.35 2.76
C VAL A 33 -4.88 -5.07 3.78
N PHE A 34 -6.07 -4.74 3.29
CA PHE A 34 -7.29 -4.56 4.04
C PHE A 34 -8.21 -5.75 3.79
N LEU A 35 -8.75 -6.34 4.84
CA LEU A 35 -9.71 -7.45 4.75
C LEU A 35 -11.13 -6.95 4.96
N HIS A 36 -12.07 -7.61 4.30
CA HIS A 36 -13.50 -7.42 4.47
C HIS A 36 -14.18 -8.78 4.51
N THR A 37 -14.06 -9.44 5.66
CA THR A 37 -14.69 -10.73 5.97
C THR A 37 -15.73 -10.55 7.07
N ASP A 38 -16.66 -11.50 7.20
CA ASP A 38 -17.70 -11.46 8.23
C ASP A 38 -17.13 -11.37 9.66
N ASN A 39 -15.97 -12.01 9.88
CA ASN A 39 -15.32 -12.08 11.18
C ASN A 39 -14.35 -10.91 11.44
N TYR A 40 -13.89 -10.23 10.39
CA TYR A 40 -12.90 -9.17 10.50
C TYR A 40 -12.94 -8.23 9.29
N THR A 41 -13.09 -6.93 9.56
CA THR A 41 -12.95 -5.87 8.58
C THR A 41 -11.90 -4.87 9.06
N GLY A 42 -10.79 -4.74 8.34
CA GLY A 42 -9.71 -3.86 8.77
C GLY A 42 -8.34 -4.10 8.14
N PRO A 43 -7.37 -3.25 8.49
CA PRO A 43 -5.99 -3.35 8.01
C PRO A 43 -5.25 -4.53 8.64
N THR A 44 -4.62 -5.36 7.82
CA THR A 44 -3.82 -6.49 8.29
C THR A 44 -2.38 -6.11 8.63
N LYS A 45 -1.64 -7.06 9.22
CA LYS A 45 -0.19 -6.94 9.39
C LYS A 45 0.59 -7.00 8.07
N ARG A 46 -0.03 -7.42 6.96
CA ARG A 46 0.59 -7.51 5.64
C ARG A 46 0.58 -6.14 4.96
N GLY A 47 1.74 -5.50 4.90
CA GLY A 47 1.90 -4.21 4.26
C GLY A 47 3.28 -3.62 4.52
N VAL A 48 3.57 -2.52 3.85
CA VAL A 48 4.82 -1.76 3.99
C VAL A 48 4.50 -0.31 4.28
N ARG A 49 5.35 0.34 5.07
CA ARG A 49 5.22 1.75 5.41
C ARG A 49 6.50 2.48 5.05
N PHE A 50 6.35 3.58 4.34
CA PHE A 50 7.42 4.49 3.95
C PHE A 50 7.29 5.80 4.72
N TYR A 51 8.40 6.34 5.19
CA TYR A 51 8.42 7.67 5.78
C TYR A 51 8.75 8.67 4.67
N LEU A 52 7.92 9.68 4.44
CA LEU A 52 8.03 10.50 3.23
C LEU A 52 9.31 11.35 3.17
N TRP A 53 10.05 11.46 4.28
CA TRP A 53 11.30 12.21 4.37
C TRP A 53 12.57 11.35 4.21
N ASP A 54 12.45 10.02 4.12
CA ASP A 54 13.62 9.12 4.09
C ASP A 54 14.18 8.87 2.67
N GLY A 55 13.49 9.34 1.64
CA GLY A 55 13.84 9.11 0.22
C GLY A 55 13.61 7.66 -0.26
N ILE A 56 13.22 6.73 0.60
CA ILE A 56 12.99 5.32 0.27
C ILE A 56 11.79 5.16 -0.67
N TRP A 57 10.79 6.04 -0.58
CA TRP A 57 9.67 6.04 -1.52
C TRP A 57 10.12 6.18 -2.98
N ASP A 58 11.12 7.02 -3.25
CA ASP A 58 11.64 7.20 -4.61
C ASP A 58 12.40 5.97 -5.09
N GLU A 59 13.19 5.32 -4.23
CA GLU A 59 13.86 4.05 -4.55
C GLU A 59 12.86 2.91 -4.75
N PHE A 60 11.79 2.86 -3.96
CA PHE A 60 10.71 1.88 -4.14
C PHE A 60 10.03 2.02 -5.50
N LYS A 61 9.74 3.25 -5.97
CA LYS A 61 9.18 3.46 -7.31
C LYS A 61 10.09 2.91 -8.40
N LYS A 62 11.41 3.15 -8.32
CA LYS A 62 12.40 2.59 -9.26
C LYS A 62 12.40 1.06 -9.26
N LEU A 63 12.23 0.44 -8.08
CA LEU A 63 12.08 -1.02 -7.96
C LEU A 63 10.83 -1.50 -8.71
N VAL A 64 9.68 -0.86 -8.48
CA VAL A 64 8.41 -1.22 -9.15
C VAL A 64 8.52 -1.08 -10.66
N GLU A 65 9.13 -0.01 -11.18
CA GLU A 65 9.37 0.17 -12.61
C GLU A 65 10.23 -0.94 -13.22
N LYS A 66 11.26 -1.41 -12.51
CA LYS A 66 12.09 -2.54 -12.95
C LYS A 66 11.29 -3.84 -12.98
N VAL A 67 10.45 -4.07 -11.99
CA VAL A 67 9.55 -5.23 -11.93
C VAL A 67 8.55 -5.19 -13.08
N ASP A 68 7.89 -4.04 -13.33
CA ASP A 68 6.93 -3.84 -14.42
C ASP A 68 7.53 -4.18 -15.78
N LYS A 69 8.75 -3.69 -16.07
CA LYS A 69 9.47 -4.04 -17.30
C LYS A 69 9.65 -5.55 -17.45
N LYS A 70 10.04 -6.24 -16.38
CA LYS A 70 10.22 -7.70 -16.39
C LYS A 70 8.92 -8.47 -16.53
N VAL A 71 7.81 -8.00 -15.95
CA VAL A 71 6.51 -8.63 -16.12
C VAL A 71 6.04 -8.52 -17.57
N LYS A 72 6.19 -7.36 -18.21
CA LYS A 72 5.82 -7.16 -19.62
C LYS A 72 6.64 -7.97 -20.62
N GLU A 73 7.85 -8.39 -20.27
CA GLU A 73 8.64 -9.30 -21.09
C GLU A 73 8.09 -10.75 -21.08
N LEU A 74 7.22 -11.08 -20.12
CA LEU A 74 6.59 -12.41 -20.01
C LEU A 74 5.23 -12.49 -20.73
N GLU A 75 4.68 -11.36 -21.15
CA GLU A 75 3.44 -11.24 -21.92
C GLU A 75 3.70 -11.32 -23.43
#